data_AF-A0A0D6LX00-F1
#
_entry.id   AF-A0A0D6LX00-F1
#
_cell.length_a   1.000
_cell.length_b   1.000
_cell.length_c   1.000
_cell.angle_alpha   90.00
_cell.angle_beta   90.00
_cell.angle_gamma   90.00
#
_symmetry.space_group_name_H-M   'P 1'
#
loop_
_entity.id
_entity.type
_entity.pdbx_description
1 polymer ?
#
loop_
_entity_poly.entity_id
_entity_poly.type
_entity_poly.pdbx_seq_one_letter_code
_entity_poly.pdbx_strand_id
1 'polypeptide(L)'
;MARANLLEDEDMIKALNESKFELAYVESFDTCAPGIFQILGIKSMVMVSAFGMLPRMYEIMGMLHLPSFMPESYTPFSDNMTFLERLTNFRMMLHMRHWDGVFWEVFNVKYPGFPAIQEIYNEKACLIMANVNEFAETPRPKTNMIVYVGGSTLYDSKALSKHWDKVLNERSATVLFSLGTIALSKDMPAWLKNDIIETFASFPNVTFIWKYEDDDTSLFAGHKNIHPVKWVPQYDLLAGSYVVL
;
A
#
# COMPACT_ATOMS: atom_id res chain seq x y z
N MET A 1 -2.15 -14.97 -3.71
CA MET A 1 -2.56 -15.82 -4.84
C MET A 1 -2.52 -14.97 -6.11
N ALA A 2 -1.49 -15.11 -6.95
CA ALA A 2 -1.63 -14.72 -8.34
C ALA A 2 -2.79 -15.52 -8.93
N ARG A 3 -3.70 -14.88 -9.65
CA ARG A 3 -4.73 -15.60 -10.40
C ARG A 3 -4.01 -16.36 -11.51
N ALA A 4 -3.89 -17.69 -11.38
CA ALA A 4 -3.40 -18.57 -12.44
C ALA A 4 -4.08 -18.26 -13.80
N ASN A 5 -5.33 -17.81 -13.73
CA ASN A 5 -6.15 -17.37 -14.85
C ASN A 5 -5.52 -16.28 -15.73
N LEU A 6 -4.64 -15.42 -15.21
CA LEU A 6 -4.12 -14.29 -16.00
C LEU A 6 -3.11 -14.76 -17.07
N LEU A 7 -2.27 -15.75 -16.74
CA LEU A 7 -1.36 -16.36 -17.72
C LEU A 7 -2.10 -17.29 -18.69
N GLU A 8 -3.26 -17.80 -18.29
CA GLU A 8 -4.11 -18.67 -19.10
C GLU A 8 -5.01 -17.87 -20.07
N ASP A 9 -5.20 -16.57 -19.84
CA ASP A 9 -5.98 -15.69 -20.71
C ASP A 9 -5.16 -15.28 -21.96
N GLU A 10 -5.16 -16.15 -22.96
CA GLU A 10 -4.43 -15.95 -24.22
C GLU A 10 -4.97 -14.75 -25.02
N ASP A 11 -6.28 -14.49 -24.95
CA ASP A 11 -6.91 -13.36 -25.65
C ASP A 11 -6.41 -12.03 -25.08
N MET A 12 -6.32 -11.91 -23.75
CA MET A 12 -5.76 -10.74 -23.09
C MET A 12 -4.28 -10.55 -23.44
N ILE A 13 -3.46 -11.61 -23.34
CA ILE A 13 -2.02 -11.52 -23.66
C ILE A 13 -1.81 -11.12 -25.13
N LYS A 14 -2.60 -11.68 -26.04
CA LYS A 14 -2.57 -11.31 -27.46
C LYS A 14 -2.94 -9.85 -27.68
N ALA A 15 -4.02 -9.37 -27.07
CA ALA A 15 -4.44 -7.97 -27.18
C ALA A 15 -3.37 -6.99 -26.64
N LEU A 16 -2.73 -7.33 -25.51
CA LEU A 16 -1.65 -6.54 -24.93
C LEU A 16 -0.41 -6.53 -25.86
N ASN A 17 -0.07 -7.67 -26.46
CA ASN A 17 1.05 -7.77 -27.38
C ASN A 17 0.80 -6.96 -28.67
N GLU A 18 -0.43 -7.01 -29.20
CA GLU A 18 -0.85 -6.23 -30.38
C GLU A 18 -0.84 -4.72 -30.13
N SER A 19 -1.01 -4.30 -28.87
CA SER A 19 -0.97 -2.89 -28.46
C SER A 19 0.43 -2.27 -28.49
N LYS A 20 1.50 -3.09 -28.53
CA LYS A 20 2.90 -2.67 -28.69
C LYS A 20 3.36 -1.59 -27.69
N PHE A 21 3.12 -1.83 -26.40
CA PHE A 21 3.59 -0.92 -25.36
C PHE A 21 5.12 -0.87 -25.30
N GLU A 22 5.68 0.34 -25.24
CA GLU A 22 7.13 0.58 -25.13
C GLU A 22 7.59 0.78 -23.68
N LEU A 23 6.67 1.18 -22.81
CA LEU A 23 6.90 1.47 -21.40
C LEU A 23 5.74 0.95 -20.56
N ALA A 24 6.05 0.38 -19.39
CA ALA A 24 5.05 -0.01 -18.41
C ALA A 24 5.34 0.57 -17.02
N TYR A 25 4.28 0.78 -16.23
CA TYR A 25 4.40 1.16 -14.82
C TYR A 25 4.06 -0.06 -13.96
N VAL A 26 4.82 -0.28 -12.90
CA VAL A 26 4.63 -1.42 -12.01
C VAL A 26 4.87 -1.03 -10.56
N GLU A 27 3.99 -1.48 -9.68
CA GLU A 27 4.19 -1.32 -8.24
C GLU A 27 5.37 -2.18 -7.79
N SER A 28 6.23 -1.62 -6.95
CA SER A 28 7.58 -2.13 -6.71
C SER A 28 7.64 -3.44 -5.92
N PHE A 29 6.55 -3.82 -5.27
CA PHE A 29 6.41 -5.14 -4.62
C PHE A 29 5.73 -6.18 -5.52
N ASP A 30 5.24 -5.83 -6.70
CA ASP A 30 4.56 -6.76 -7.61
C ASP A 30 5.57 -7.68 -8.33
N THR A 31 5.37 -8.98 -8.24
CA THR A 31 6.21 -10.00 -8.91
C THR A 31 5.60 -10.53 -10.20
N CYS A 32 4.30 -10.32 -10.40
CA CYS A 32 3.54 -10.86 -11.52
C CYS A 32 3.68 -9.97 -12.75
N ALA A 33 3.47 -8.66 -12.60
CA ALA A 33 3.55 -7.70 -13.69
C ALA A 33 4.89 -7.73 -14.47
N PRO A 34 6.07 -7.78 -13.80
CA PRO A 34 7.35 -7.88 -14.51
C PRO A 34 7.46 -9.14 -15.37
N GLY A 35 6.95 -10.28 -14.90
CA GLY A 35 6.91 -11.51 -15.68
C GLY A 35 6.03 -11.36 -16.93
N ILE A 36 4.89 -10.70 -16.82
CA ILE A 36 4.04 -10.41 -17.99
C ILE A 36 4.78 -9.48 -18.97
N PHE A 37 5.47 -8.45 -18.47
CA PHE A 37 6.23 -7.53 -19.32
C PHE A 37 7.35 -8.24 -20.08
N GLN A 38 7.97 -9.24 -19.46
CA GLN A 38 8.95 -10.11 -20.12
C GLN A 38 8.31 -10.92 -21.26
N ILE A 39 7.12 -11.49 -21.04
CA ILE A 39 6.36 -12.22 -22.08
C ILE A 39 5.99 -11.29 -23.25
N LEU A 40 5.56 -10.07 -22.94
CA LEU A 40 5.17 -9.06 -23.93
C LEU A 40 6.38 -8.39 -24.63
N GLY A 41 7.61 -8.70 -24.22
CA GLY A 41 8.81 -8.09 -24.80
C GLY A 41 8.97 -6.59 -24.51
N ILE A 42 8.33 -6.08 -23.46
CA ILE A 42 8.48 -4.69 -23.02
C ILE A 42 9.91 -4.50 -22.51
N LYS A 43 10.58 -3.44 -22.98
CA LYS A 43 12.01 -3.20 -22.72
C LYS A 43 12.28 -2.29 -21.53
N SER A 44 11.31 -1.46 -21.15
CA SER A 44 11.50 -0.48 -20.09
C SER A 44 10.28 -0.43 -19.19
N MET A 45 10.53 -0.30 -17.89
CA MET A 45 9.49 -0.10 -16.90
C MET A 45 9.87 0.94 -15.85
N VAL A 46 8.86 1.71 -15.43
CA VAL A 46 8.94 2.59 -14.28
C VAL A 46 8.39 1.85 -13.08
N MET A 47 9.22 1.72 -12.06
CA MET A 47 8.77 1.23 -10.76
C MET A 47 8.09 2.37 -10.01
N VAL A 48 6.88 2.15 -9.54
CA VAL A 48 6.18 3.07 -8.65
C VAL A 48 6.10 2.46 -7.27
N SER A 49 6.09 3.28 -6.21
CA SER A 49 5.78 2.77 -4.89
C SER A 49 4.94 3.68 -4.03
N ALA A 50 3.84 3.12 -3.54
CA ALA A 50 2.99 3.74 -2.53
C ALA A 50 3.57 3.66 -1.11
N PHE A 51 4.60 2.84 -0.87
CA PHE A 51 5.17 2.58 0.46
C PHE A 51 6.44 3.39 0.76
N GLY A 52 6.91 4.20 -0.19
CA GLY A 52 8.23 4.83 -0.13
C GLY A 52 9.30 3.91 -0.72
N MET A 53 10.52 3.96 -0.19
CA MET A 53 11.63 3.15 -0.70
C MET A 53 11.60 1.71 -0.17
N LEU A 54 11.62 0.72 -1.06
CA LEU A 54 11.59 -0.71 -0.71
C LEU A 54 12.93 -1.42 -0.97
N PRO A 55 13.26 -2.49 -0.22
CA PRO A 55 14.43 -3.36 -0.41
C PRO A 55 14.82 -3.65 -1.86
N ARG A 56 13.87 -4.10 -2.70
CA ARG A 56 14.10 -4.45 -4.11
C ARG A 56 14.69 -3.28 -4.92
N MET A 57 14.25 -2.06 -4.63
CA MET A 57 14.71 -0.87 -5.35
C MET A 57 16.20 -0.62 -5.13
N TYR A 58 16.73 -0.94 -3.95
CA TYR A 58 18.15 -0.79 -3.65
C TYR A 58 19.00 -1.71 -4.52
N GLU A 59 18.60 -2.98 -4.62
CA GLU A 59 19.32 -3.97 -5.43
C GLU A 59 19.37 -3.54 -6.90
N ILE A 60 18.26 -2.98 -7.43
CA ILE A 60 18.16 -2.48 -8.81
C ILE A 60 19.08 -1.29 -9.05
N MET A 61 19.26 -0.42 -8.06
CA MET A 61 20.20 0.71 -8.14
C MET A 61 21.67 0.29 -7.97
N GLY A 62 21.96 -1.00 -7.84
CA GLY A 62 23.30 -1.51 -7.55
C GLY A 62 23.75 -1.27 -6.10
N MET A 63 22.81 -0.96 -5.20
CA MET A 63 23.09 -0.85 -3.76
C MET A 63 22.91 -2.19 -3.07
N LEU A 64 23.75 -2.47 -2.08
CA LEU A 64 23.65 -3.69 -1.31
C LEU A 64 22.44 -3.61 -0.36
N HIS A 65 21.53 -4.57 -0.48
CA HIS A 65 20.44 -4.74 0.48
C HIS A 65 20.96 -5.35 1.79
N LEU A 66 20.90 -4.58 2.88
CA LEU A 66 21.48 -4.94 4.18
C LEU A 66 20.42 -4.95 5.28
N PRO A 67 19.83 -6.13 5.61
CA PRO A 67 18.73 -6.25 6.58
C PRO A 67 19.16 -5.98 8.03
N SER A 68 20.45 -5.70 8.28
CA SER A 68 20.97 -5.33 9.61
C SER A 68 20.63 -3.89 10.00
N PHE A 69 20.32 -3.02 9.04
CA PHE A 69 19.91 -1.63 9.28
C PHE A 69 18.87 -1.12 8.26
N MET A 70 18.58 -1.86 7.19
CA MET A 70 17.47 -1.55 6.29
C MET A 70 16.25 -2.38 6.69
N PRO A 71 15.16 -1.75 7.15
CA PRO A 71 13.95 -2.48 7.50
C PRO A 71 13.31 -3.10 6.24
N GLU A 72 12.82 -4.32 6.39
CA GLU A 72 12.04 -5.02 5.38
C GLU A 72 10.61 -4.49 5.33
N SER A 73 10.01 -4.63 4.15
CA SER A 73 8.60 -4.38 3.95
C SER A 73 7.78 -5.15 5.00
N TYR A 74 6.70 -4.54 5.49
CA TYR A 74 5.78 -5.12 6.49
C TYR A 74 6.36 -5.35 7.89
N THR A 75 7.57 -4.89 8.18
CA THR A 75 8.07 -4.79 9.56
C THR A 75 7.77 -3.40 10.14
N PRO A 76 7.49 -3.27 11.45
CA PRO A 76 7.33 -1.97 12.09
C PRO A 76 8.68 -1.32 12.44
N PHE A 77 9.79 -1.83 11.88
CA PHE A 77 11.14 -1.45 12.28
C PHE A 77 11.63 -0.21 11.54
N SER A 78 12.57 0.49 12.18
CA SER A 78 13.31 1.61 11.58
C SER A 78 14.75 1.21 11.26
N ASP A 79 15.60 2.17 10.91
CA ASP A 79 17.05 1.98 10.82
C ASP A 79 17.71 1.73 12.19
N ASN A 80 17.01 2.05 13.28
CA ASN A 80 17.42 1.71 14.63
C ASN A 80 16.74 0.41 15.10
N MET A 81 17.44 -0.71 14.91
CA MET A 81 17.01 -2.04 15.34
C MET A 81 17.95 -2.66 16.37
N THR A 82 17.37 -3.27 17.39
CA THR A 82 18.03 -4.21 18.31
C THR A 82 18.43 -5.51 17.59
N PHE A 83 19.25 -6.34 18.25
CA PHE A 83 19.70 -7.60 17.67
C PHE A 83 18.55 -8.55 17.27
N LEU A 84 17.52 -8.69 18.10
CA LEU A 84 16.39 -9.58 17.82
C LEU A 84 15.47 -9.02 16.71
N GLU A 85 15.33 -7.70 16.63
CA GLU A 85 14.62 -7.05 15.53
C GLU A 85 15.37 -7.27 14.21
N ARG A 86 16.70 -7.12 14.19
CA ARG A 86 17.53 -7.44 13.02
C ARG A 86 17.39 -8.90 12.58
N LEU A 87 17.33 -9.84 13.53
CA LEU A 87 17.10 -11.25 13.21
C LEU A 87 15.73 -11.48 12.59
N THR A 88 14.70 -10.81 13.12
CA THR A 88 13.33 -10.88 12.58
C THR A 88 13.27 -10.25 11.18
N ASN A 89 13.95 -9.13 10.99
CA ASN A 89 14.07 -8.43 9.72
C ASN A 89 14.79 -9.31 8.67
N PHE A 90 15.90 -9.95 9.03
CA PHE A 90 16.59 -10.91 8.19
C PHE A 90 15.70 -12.11 7.79
N ARG A 91 14.89 -12.62 8.72
CA ARG A 91 13.91 -13.67 8.41
C ARG A 91 12.84 -13.19 7.42
N MET A 92 12.39 -11.94 7.53
CA MET A 92 11.44 -11.35 6.58
C MET A 92 12.06 -11.24 5.18
N MET A 93 13.32 -10.82 5.08
CA MET A 93 14.06 -10.78 3.80
C MET A 93 14.06 -12.16 3.12
N LEU A 94 14.39 -13.22 3.87
CA LEU A 94 14.40 -14.58 3.36
C LEU A 94 13.00 -15.02 2.90
N HIS A 95 11.95 -14.63 3.65
CA HIS A 95 10.57 -14.92 3.28
C HIS A 95 10.19 -14.24 1.96
N MET A 96 10.55 -12.97 1.76
CA MET A 96 10.29 -12.24 0.50
C MET A 96 11.00 -12.88 -0.69
N ARG A 97 12.27 -13.26 -0.53
CA ARG A 97 13.03 -13.98 -1.58
C ARG A 97 12.44 -15.34 -1.91
N HIS A 98 11.90 -16.05 -0.92
CA HIS A 98 11.21 -17.31 -1.16
C HIS A 98 9.94 -17.09 -1.99
N TRP A 99 9.15 -16.05 -1.69
CA TRP A 99 7.97 -15.68 -2.48
C TRP A 99 8.30 -15.38 -3.94
N ASP A 100 9.38 -14.64 -4.21
CA ASP A 100 9.85 -14.39 -5.58
C ASP A 100 10.11 -15.71 -6.35
N GLY A 101 10.69 -16.71 -5.67
CA GLY A 101 10.91 -18.04 -6.25
C GLY A 101 9.60 -18.77 -6.58
N VAL A 102 8.60 -18.69 -5.71
CA VAL A 102 7.27 -19.29 -5.94
C VAL A 102 6.59 -18.65 -7.16
N PHE A 103 6.66 -17.32 -7.30
CA PHE A 103 6.10 -16.65 -8.48
C PHE A 103 6.87 -16.99 -9.76
N TRP A 104 8.20 -17.01 -9.69
CA TRP A 104 9.04 -17.41 -10.83
C TRP A 104 8.68 -18.82 -11.34
N GLU A 105 8.44 -19.77 -10.44
CA GLU A 105 8.08 -21.14 -10.80
C GLU A 105 6.82 -21.20 -11.67
N VAL A 106 5.81 -20.37 -11.37
CA VAL A 106 4.58 -20.26 -12.18
C VAL A 106 4.89 -19.86 -13.62
N PHE A 107 5.79 -18.89 -13.83
CA PHE A 107 6.21 -18.48 -15.18
C PHE A 107 7.07 -19.55 -15.86
N ASN A 108 8.01 -20.14 -15.13
CA ASN A 108 8.96 -21.11 -15.68
C ASN A 108 8.28 -22.44 -16.09
N VAL A 109 7.18 -22.83 -15.43
CA VAL A 109 6.37 -23.99 -15.84
C VAL A 109 5.75 -23.78 -17.24
N LYS A 110 5.27 -22.56 -17.54
CA LYS A 110 4.66 -22.25 -18.84
C LYS A 110 5.70 -21.87 -19.91
N TYR A 111 6.78 -21.23 -19.50
CA TYR A 111 7.86 -20.74 -20.36
C TYR A 111 9.21 -21.25 -19.85
N PRO A 112 9.64 -22.46 -20.23
CA PRO A 112 10.89 -23.05 -19.73
C PRO A 112 12.11 -22.16 -19.99
N GLY A 113 12.92 -21.94 -18.95
CA GLY A 113 14.08 -21.05 -19.00
C GLY A 113 13.72 -19.59 -18.73
N PHE A 114 12.60 -19.33 -18.04
CA PHE A 114 12.18 -17.98 -17.70
C PHE A 114 13.22 -17.29 -16.81
N PRO A 115 13.62 -16.03 -17.09
CA PRO A 115 14.57 -15.31 -16.25
C PRO A 115 14.04 -15.12 -14.83
N ALA A 116 14.94 -14.99 -13.86
CA ALA A 116 14.52 -14.72 -12.49
C ALA A 116 13.83 -13.36 -12.41
N ILE A 117 12.84 -13.22 -11.53
CA ILE A 117 12.08 -11.96 -11.38
C ILE A 117 13.02 -10.77 -11.10
N GLN A 118 14.05 -10.98 -10.28
CA GLN A 118 15.04 -9.94 -10.00
C GLN A 118 15.88 -9.57 -11.23
N GLU A 119 16.18 -10.50 -12.13
CA GLU A 119 16.90 -10.21 -13.38
C GLU A 119 16.05 -9.34 -14.31
N ILE A 120 14.76 -9.65 -14.43
CA ILE A 120 13.80 -8.83 -15.18
C ILE A 120 13.79 -7.40 -14.64
N TYR A 121 13.74 -7.26 -13.31
CA TYR A 121 13.81 -5.97 -12.64
C TYR A 121 15.10 -5.20 -12.97
N ASN A 122 16.24 -5.86 -12.81
CA ASN A 122 17.55 -5.25 -13.06
C ASN A 122 17.74 -4.85 -14.55
N GLU A 123 17.21 -5.63 -15.49
CA GLU A 123 17.35 -5.35 -16.92
C GLU A 123 16.41 -4.24 -17.40
N LYS A 124 15.15 -4.22 -16.92
CA LYS A 124 14.10 -3.39 -17.48
C LYS A 124 13.78 -2.12 -16.69
N ALA A 125 14.08 -2.08 -15.39
CA ALA A 125 13.78 -0.89 -14.59
C ALA A 125 14.63 0.28 -15.07
N CYS A 126 13.98 1.39 -15.46
CA CYS A 126 14.67 2.59 -15.92
C CYS A 126 14.50 3.79 -14.97
N LEU A 127 13.48 3.77 -14.12
CA LEU A 127 13.14 4.84 -13.18
C LEU A 127 12.36 4.27 -11.99
N ILE A 128 12.54 4.88 -10.83
CA ILE A 128 11.85 4.56 -9.58
C ILE A 128 11.13 5.82 -9.09
N MET A 129 9.82 5.78 -8.99
CA MET A 129 8.97 6.85 -8.48
C MET A 129 8.41 6.46 -7.11
N ALA A 130 8.93 7.05 -6.05
CA ALA A 130 8.48 6.78 -4.68
C ALA A 130 7.47 7.86 -4.24
N ASN A 131 6.24 7.47 -3.89
CA ASN A 131 5.21 8.38 -3.38
C ASN A 131 5.43 8.67 -1.89
N VAL A 132 6.53 9.36 -1.60
CA VAL A 132 6.92 9.78 -0.26
C VAL A 132 7.58 11.15 -0.36
N ASN A 133 7.44 11.95 0.70
CA ASN A 133 8.21 13.18 0.82
C ASN A 133 9.66 12.82 1.19
N GLU A 134 10.64 13.41 0.49
CA GLU A 134 12.06 13.09 0.72
C GLU A 134 12.53 13.32 2.17
N PHE A 135 11.87 14.25 2.90
CA PHE A 135 12.17 14.53 4.31
C PHE A 135 11.54 13.53 5.29
N ALA A 136 10.54 12.76 4.85
CA ALA A 136 9.90 11.72 5.65
C ALA A 136 10.59 10.36 5.47
N GLU A 137 11.48 10.23 4.49
CA GLU A 137 12.21 9.00 4.20
C GLU A 137 13.50 8.91 5.04
N THR A 138 13.92 7.70 5.39
CA THR A 138 15.18 7.50 6.11
C THR A 138 16.38 7.97 5.27
N PRO A 139 17.40 8.64 5.85
CA PRO A 139 18.60 9.07 5.12
C PRO A 139 19.35 7.90 4.49
N ARG A 140 19.45 7.88 3.16
CA ARG A 140 20.10 6.79 2.40
C ARG A 140 20.76 7.34 1.12
N PRO A 141 21.79 6.67 0.57
CA PRO A 141 22.32 7.01 -0.74
C PRO A 141 21.21 6.95 -1.80
N LYS A 142 21.22 7.91 -2.73
CA LYS A 142 20.29 7.94 -3.87
C LYS A 142 21.03 8.09 -5.19
N THR A 143 20.49 7.49 -6.23
CA THR A 143 20.91 7.72 -7.62
C THR A 143 19.89 8.63 -8.31
N ASN A 144 20.22 9.10 -9.52
CA ASN A 144 19.28 9.83 -10.38
C ASN A 144 18.11 8.96 -10.89
N MET A 145 18.11 7.66 -10.59
CA MET A 145 17.01 6.74 -10.90
C MET A 145 15.82 6.94 -9.95
N ILE A 146 16.01 7.53 -8.76
CA ILE A 146 14.92 7.78 -7.81
C ILE A 146 14.36 9.19 -8.01
N VAL A 147 13.04 9.26 -8.17
CA VAL A 147 12.27 10.50 -8.14
C VAL A 147 11.22 10.38 -7.03
N TYR A 148 11.28 11.30 -6.07
CA TYR A 148 10.26 11.42 -5.03
C TYR A 148 9.05 12.17 -5.61
N VAL A 149 7.92 11.48 -5.66
CA VAL A 149 6.63 11.99 -6.16
C VAL A 149 5.61 12.08 -5.03
N GLY A 150 6.07 12.35 -3.81
CA GLY A 150 5.23 12.46 -2.63
C GLY A 150 4.04 13.40 -2.84
N GLY A 151 2.84 12.86 -2.71
CA GLY A 151 1.59 13.59 -2.89
C GLY A 151 1.13 13.70 -4.35
N SER A 152 1.75 13.00 -5.31
CA SER A 152 1.36 13.05 -6.73
C SER A 152 -0.05 12.53 -7.01
N THR A 153 -0.62 11.74 -6.10
CA THR A 153 -1.99 11.22 -6.17
C THR A 153 -3.00 12.10 -5.42
N LEU A 154 -2.53 13.16 -4.75
CA LEU A 154 -3.41 14.10 -4.07
C LEU A 154 -4.07 15.02 -5.12
N TYR A 155 -5.33 15.33 -4.88
CA TYR A 155 -6.09 16.30 -5.67
C TYR A 155 -6.35 17.54 -4.81
N ASP A 156 -6.71 18.65 -5.43
CA ASP A 156 -7.13 19.83 -4.67
C ASP A 156 -8.36 19.51 -3.83
N SER A 157 -8.28 19.74 -2.52
CA SER A 157 -9.38 19.43 -1.62
C SER A 157 -10.65 20.15 -2.07
N LYS A 158 -11.75 19.39 -2.10
CA LYS A 158 -13.07 19.88 -2.49
C LYS A 158 -13.81 20.36 -1.26
N ALA A 159 -14.68 21.35 -1.47
CA ALA A 159 -15.61 21.77 -0.43
C ALA A 159 -16.45 20.58 0.03
N LEU A 160 -16.49 20.38 1.35
CA LEU A 160 -17.29 19.35 1.96
C LEU A 160 -18.79 19.60 1.71
N SER A 161 -19.57 18.53 1.69
CA SER A 161 -21.02 18.65 1.58
C SER A 161 -21.60 19.20 2.89
N LYS A 162 -22.78 19.82 2.81
CA LYS A 162 -23.52 20.31 4.00
C LYS A 162 -23.74 19.23 5.07
N HIS A 163 -23.77 17.96 4.66
CA HIS A 163 -23.85 16.83 5.59
C HIS A 163 -22.59 16.74 6.45
N TRP A 164 -21.40 16.77 5.83
CA TRP A 164 -20.13 16.71 6.55
C TRP A 164 -19.89 17.98 7.37
N ASP A 165 -20.24 19.16 6.85
CA ASP A 165 -20.18 20.39 7.63
C ASP A 165 -21.01 20.28 8.92
N LYS A 166 -22.21 19.71 8.83
CA LYS A 166 -23.05 19.48 10.01
C LYS A 166 -22.35 18.54 11.00
N VAL A 167 -21.89 17.37 10.54
CA VAL A 167 -21.24 16.35 11.40
C VAL A 167 -20.00 16.91 12.10
N LEU A 168 -19.14 17.63 11.36
CA LEU A 168 -17.91 18.23 11.88
C LEU A 168 -18.17 19.34 12.91
N ASN A 169 -19.33 20.01 12.85
CA ASN A 169 -19.72 21.07 13.77
C ASN A 169 -20.61 20.60 14.93
N GLU A 170 -20.95 19.31 15.03
CA GLU A 170 -21.81 18.81 16.12
C GLU A 170 -21.14 18.95 17.49
N ARG A 171 -19.81 18.88 17.55
CA ARG A 171 -19.02 18.85 18.78
C ARG A 171 -17.69 19.56 18.61
N SER A 172 -16.96 19.74 19.71
CA SER A 172 -15.70 20.50 19.74
C SER A 172 -14.53 19.82 19.03
N ALA A 173 -14.57 18.51 18.87
CA ALA A 173 -13.52 17.74 18.22
C ALA A 173 -14.12 16.62 17.38
N THR A 174 -13.46 16.28 16.27
CA THR A 174 -13.82 15.13 15.44
C THR A 174 -12.62 14.20 15.26
N VAL A 175 -12.87 12.89 15.39
CA VAL A 175 -11.91 11.81 15.12
C VAL A 175 -12.43 10.97 13.97
N LEU A 176 -11.58 10.73 12.97
CA LEU A 176 -11.88 9.78 11.89
C LEU A 176 -11.24 8.42 12.21
N PHE A 177 -12.05 7.43 12.54
CA PHE A 177 -11.61 6.05 12.75
C PHE A 177 -11.80 5.23 11.47
N SER A 178 -10.70 4.83 10.83
CA SER A 178 -10.68 4.11 9.55
C SER A 178 -9.52 3.11 9.51
N LEU A 179 -9.81 1.83 9.22
CA LEU A 179 -8.80 0.77 9.07
C LEU A 179 -8.35 0.56 7.62
N GLY A 180 -8.73 1.48 6.72
CA GLY A 180 -8.44 1.39 5.29
C GLY A 180 -9.44 0.51 4.54
N THR A 181 -9.02 -0.03 3.39
CA THR A 181 -9.87 -0.83 2.49
C THR A 181 -9.61 -2.34 2.57
N ILE A 182 -8.52 -2.75 3.22
CA ILE A 182 -8.10 -4.15 3.35
C ILE A 182 -8.59 -4.74 4.67
N ALA A 183 -8.32 -4.08 5.79
CA ALA A 183 -8.86 -4.45 7.09
C ALA A 183 -10.22 -3.76 7.27
N LEU A 184 -11.31 -4.52 7.13
CA LEU A 184 -12.66 -3.97 7.24
C LEU A 184 -13.10 -3.94 8.70
N SER A 185 -13.63 -2.82 9.17
CA SER A 185 -14.13 -2.69 10.55
C SER A 185 -15.26 -3.69 10.84
N LYS A 186 -16.04 -4.07 9.81
CA LYS A 186 -17.12 -5.05 9.96
C LYS A 186 -16.62 -6.44 10.34
N ASP A 187 -15.39 -6.80 9.97
CA ASP A 187 -14.82 -8.13 10.23
C ASP A 187 -14.13 -8.19 11.61
N MET A 188 -14.08 -7.05 12.33
CA MET A 188 -13.56 -6.98 13.68
C MET A 188 -14.34 -7.89 14.64
N PRO A 189 -13.67 -8.61 15.55
CA PRO A 189 -14.35 -9.39 16.58
C PRO A 189 -15.31 -8.51 17.41
N ALA A 190 -16.47 -9.07 17.77
CA ALA A 190 -17.51 -8.32 18.49
C ALA A 190 -17.01 -7.70 19.81
N TRP A 191 -16.16 -8.41 20.56
CA TRP A 191 -15.58 -7.89 21.80
C TRP A 191 -14.78 -6.61 21.55
N LEU A 192 -13.96 -6.57 20.51
CA LEU A 192 -13.12 -5.42 20.19
C LEU A 192 -13.96 -4.25 19.67
N LYS A 193 -15.01 -4.52 18.90
CA LYS A 193 -15.98 -3.48 18.49
C LYS A 193 -16.61 -2.84 19.72
N ASN A 194 -17.09 -3.65 20.67
CA ASN A 194 -17.73 -3.16 21.88
C ASN A 194 -16.77 -2.32 22.74
N ASP A 195 -15.53 -2.79 22.95
CA ASP A 195 -14.52 -2.03 23.70
C ASP A 195 -14.24 -0.65 23.08
N ILE A 196 -14.14 -0.58 21.75
CA ILE A 196 -13.94 0.69 21.03
C ILE A 196 -15.19 1.58 21.14
N ILE A 197 -16.40 1.03 21.00
CA ILE A 197 -17.66 1.77 21.13
C ILE A 197 -17.80 2.36 22.53
N GLU A 198 -17.55 1.57 23.57
CA GLU A 198 -17.60 2.03 24.96
C GLU A 198 -16.55 3.12 25.21
N THR A 199 -15.35 2.95 24.67
CA THR A 199 -14.28 3.96 24.73
C THR A 199 -14.74 5.25 24.06
N PHE A 200 -15.27 5.20 22.83
CA PHE A 200 -15.75 6.39 22.12
C PHE A 200 -16.92 7.04 22.85
N ALA A 201 -17.84 6.25 23.41
CA ALA A 201 -18.97 6.75 24.19
C ALA A 201 -18.54 7.52 25.45
N SER A 202 -17.38 7.19 26.04
CA SER A 202 -16.83 7.88 27.20
C SER A 202 -16.35 9.32 26.89
N PHE A 203 -16.25 9.70 25.60
CA PHE A 203 -15.90 11.05 25.15
C PHE A 203 -17.09 11.74 24.47
N PRO A 204 -18.12 12.17 25.23
CA PRO A 204 -19.37 12.71 24.67
C PRO A 204 -19.20 14.03 23.90
N ASN A 205 -18.08 14.75 24.12
CA ASN A 205 -17.72 16.00 23.45
C ASN A 205 -16.89 15.78 22.17
N VAL A 206 -16.69 14.54 21.75
CA VAL A 206 -15.95 14.18 20.53
C VAL A 206 -16.89 13.45 19.57
N THR A 207 -16.93 13.89 18.32
CA THR A 207 -17.61 13.20 17.22
C THR A 207 -16.66 12.16 16.63
N PHE A 208 -17.06 10.90 16.60
CA PHE A 208 -16.30 9.82 15.97
C PHE A 208 -16.95 9.45 14.65
N ILE A 209 -16.27 9.70 13.53
CA ILE A 209 -16.65 9.18 12.23
C ILE A 209 -16.00 7.80 12.10
N TRP A 210 -16.81 6.74 12.13
CA TRP A 210 -16.29 5.38 12.03
C TRP A 210 -16.57 4.82 10.64
N LYS A 211 -15.51 4.58 9.85
CA LYS A 211 -15.63 3.87 8.58
C LYS A 211 -16.00 2.39 8.83
N TYR A 212 -17.25 2.05 8.62
CA TYR A 212 -17.84 0.74 8.95
C TYR A 212 -18.58 0.18 7.74
N GLU A 213 -18.06 -0.93 7.19
CA GLU A 213 -18.46 -1.45 5.88
C GLU A 213 -19.65 -2.43 5.93
N ASP A 214 -20.59 -2.22 6.85
CA ASP A 214 -21.82 -3.01 6.99
C ASP A 214 -23.07 -2.11 6.86
N ASP A 215 -24.20 -2.71 6.46
CA ASP A 215 -25.52 -2.05 6.47
C ASP A 215 -26.13 -2.07 7.87
N ASP A 216 -25.88 -3.12 8.65
CA ASP A 216 -26.37 -3.19 10.02
C ASP A 216 -25.50 -2.35 10.96
N THR A 217 -26.07 -1.24 11.41
CA THR A 217 -25.45 -0.28 12.34
C THR A 217 -26.14 -0.25 13.70
N SER A 218 -26.97 -1.26 14.01
CA SER A 218 -27.73 -1.35 15.25
C SER A 218 -26.86 -1.25 16.50
N LEU A 219 -25.63 -1.77 16.44
CA LEU A 219 -24.64 -1.70 17.50
C LEU A 219 -24.22 -0.27 17.90
N PHE A 220 -24.47 0.74 17.04
CA PHE A 220 -24.16 2.14 17.32
C PHE A 220 -25.37 2.96 17.78
N ALA A 221 -26.59 2.41 17.75
CA ALA A 221 -27.84 3.16 17.93
C ALA A 221 -27.93 3.90 19.29
N GLY A 222 -27.25 3.39 20.33
CA GLY A 222 -27.19 4.03 21.65
C GLY A 222 -26.17 5.18 21.77
N HIS A 223 -25.29 5.36 20.78
CA HIS A 223 -24.10 6.18 20.88
C HIS A 223 -24.15 7.37 19.91
N LYS A 224 -24.81 8.45 20.31
CA LYS A 224 -25.05 9.64 19.47
C LYS A 224 -23.80 10.37 18.99
N ASN A 225 -22.63 10.06 19.56
CA ASN A 225 -21.36 10.65 19.18
C ASN A 225 -20.56 9.78 18.21
N ILE A 226 -21.11 8.63 17.78
CA ILE A 226 -20.49 7.73 16.81
C ILE A 226 -21.33 7.73 15.53
N HIS A 227 -20.68 8.03 14.39
CA HIS A 227 -21.29 8.11 13.07
C HIS A 227 -20.70 6.99 12.20
N PRO A 228 -21.35 5.81 12.14
CA PRO A 228 -20.94 4.74 11.27
C PRO A 228 -21.25 5.10 9.81
N VAL A 229 -20.24 5.02 8.95
CA VAL A 229 -20.35 5.38 7.54
C VAL A 229 -19.58 4.39 6.68
N LYS A 230 -20.16 3.93 5.58
CA LYS A 230 -19.48 2.99 4.67
C LYS A 230 -18.31 3.61 3.92
N TRP A 231 -18.45 4.90 3.59
CA TRP A 231 -17.47 5.64 2.81
C TRP A 231 -17.38 7.08 3.28
N VAL A 232 -16.16 7.61 3.25
CA VAL A 232 -15.85 8.99 3.65
C VAL A 232 -14.99 9.66 2.58
N PRO A 233 -15.17 10.97 2.31
CA PRO A 233 -14.21 11.74 1.55
C PRO A 233 -12.98 12.03 2.43
N GLN A 234 -12.18 10.98 2.71
CA GLN A 234 -11.13 11.00 3.74
C GLN A 234 -10.14 12.16 3.55
N TYR A 235 -9.66 12.38 2.32
CA TYR A 235 -8.72 13.46 2.05
C TYR A 235 -9.34 14.85 2.33
N ASP A 236 -10.57 15.10 1.87
CA ASP A 236 -11.25 16.37 2.09
C ASP A 236 -11.57 16.62 3.58
N LEU A 237 -11.89 15.55 4.33
CA LEU A 237 -12.09 15.65 5.78
C LEU A 237 -10.78 16.01 6.51
N LEU A 238 -9.67 15.40 6.12
CA LEU A 238 -8.35 15.60 6.74
C LEU A 238 -7.68 16.91 6.31
N ALA A 239 -8.07 17.48 5.16
CA ALA A 239 -7.61 18.80 4.74
C ALA A 239 -8.20 19.93 5.61
N GLY A 240 -9.33 19.67 6.30
CA GLY A 240 -9.95 20.61 7.22
C GLY A 240 -9.26 20.68 8.59
N SER A 241 -9.41 21.81 9.29
CA SER A 241 -8.78 22.07 10.59
C SER A 241 -9.42 21.34 11.79
N TYR A 242 -10.42 20.50 11.58
CA TYR A 242 -11.28 19.97 12.65
C TYR A 242 -11.10 18.47 12.94
N VAL A 243 -10.34 17.76 12.10
CA VAL A 243 -10.24 16.30 12.15
C VAL A 243 -8.83 15.87 12.54
N VAL A 244 -8.74 15.00 13.54
CA VAL A 244 -7.50 14.32 13.94
C VAL A 244 -7.58 12.84 13.54
N LEU A 245 -6.45 12.27 13.12
CA LEU A 245 -6.26 10.85 12.80
C LEU A 245 -6.11 10.00 14.07
#